data_AF-A0A1H5TU76-F1
#
_entry.id   AF-A0A1H5TU76-F1
#
_cell.length_a   1.000
_cell.length_b   1.000
_cell.length_c   1.000
_cell.angle_alpha   90.00
_cell.angle_beta   90.00
_cell.angle_gamma   90.00
#
_symmetry.space_group_name_H-M   'P 1'
#
loop_
_entity.id
_entity.type
_entity.pdbx_description
1 polymer ?
#
loop_
_entity_poly.entity_id
_entity_poly.type
_entity_poly.pdbx_seq_one_letter_code
_entity_poly.pdbx_strand_id
1 'polypeptide(L)'
;MRSLSNSQKRISYLLKIIVFVSAVVGTFLSAYAGRHSFMGGSRVFMYFTIQSNIAVAIISLIGCFKISSKKEISRLWQVIKFVGTVAITLTGIVFCFVLAPTLGQAAWNAQNVLTHVVVPITSVVDFFVVSHVGSLKKKDVIYVI
;
A
#
# COMPACT_ATOMS: atom_id res chain seq x y z
N MET A 1 -25.90 0.53 -6.73
CA MET A 1 -24.48 0.89 -6.46
C MET A 1 -24.38 2.41 -6.41
N ARG A 2 -23.88 3.01 -5.31
CA ARG A 2 -23.63 4.46 -5.29
C ARG A 2 -22.48 4.75 -6.25
N SER A 3 -22.73 5.52 -7.31
CA SER A 3 -21.66 6.00 -8.17
C SER A 3 -20.76 6.93 -7.36
N LEU A 4 -19.44 6.73 -7.44
CA LEU A 4 -18.48 7.64 -6.80
C LEU A 4 -18.67 9.05 -7.38
N SER A 5 -18.77 10.05 -6.50
CA SER A 5 -18.78 11.46 -6.91
C SER A 5 -17.47 11.81 -7.64
N ASN A 6 -17.52 12.77 -8.56
CA ASN A 6 -16.33 13.23 -9.29
C ASN A 6 -15.22 13.71 -8.34
N SER A 7 -15.57 14.32 -7.22
CA SER A 7 -14.60 14.73 -6.19
C SER A 7 -13.94 13.53 -5.51
N GLN A 8 -14.70 12.47 -5.20
CA GLN A 8 -14.15 11.24 -4.60
C GLN A 8 -13.20 10.51 -5.57
N LYS A 9 -13.54 10.49 -6.87
CA LYS A 9 -12.65 9.93 -7.90
C LYS A 9 -11.34 10.68 -7.99
N ARG A 10 -11.37 12.03 -7.98
CA ARG A 10 -10.15 12.86 -7.99
C ARG A 10 -9.29 12.61 -6.75
N ILE A 11 -9.90 12.61 -5.57
CA ILE A 11 -9.17 12.35 -4.30
C ILE A 11 -8.54 10.95 -4.34
N SER A 12 -9.28 9.92 -4.72
CA SER A 12 -8.73 8.56 -4.81
C SER A 12 -7.59 8.47 -5.83
N TYR A 13 -7.70 9.14 -6.96
CA TYR A 13 -6.64 9.17 -7.97
C TYR A 13 -5.35 9.79 -7.41
N LEU A 14 -5.47 10.92 -6.70
CA LEU A 14 -4.34 11.57 -6.03
C LEU A 14 -3.72 10.67 -4.96
N LEU A 15 -4.54 10.06 -4.10
CA LEU A 15 -4.07 9.15 -3.04
C LEU A 15 -3.31 7.96 -3.62
N LYS A 16 -3.81 7.37 -4.72
CA LYS A 16 -3.14 6.26 -5.41
C LYS A 16 -1.82 6.66 -6.04
N ILE A 17 -1.72 7.85 -6.61
CA ILE A 17 -0.45 8.41 -7.11
C ILE A 17 0.53 8.57 -5.95
N ILE A 18 0.09 9.14 -4.83
CA ILE A 18 0.94 9.34 -3.65
C ILE A 18 1.47 7.99 -3.14
N VAL A 19 0.59 6.98 -3.02
CA VAL A 19 0.98 5.62 -2.63
C VAL A 19 1.99 5.03 -3.61
N PHE A 20 1.71 5.11 -4.92
CA PHE A 20 2.58 4.55 -5.95
C PHE A 20 3.97 5.21 -5.93
N VAL A 21 4.02 6.54 -5.94
CA VAL A 21 5.28 7.29 -5.93
C VAL A 21 6.04 7.01 -4.64
N SER A 22 5.38 7.05 -3.48
CA SER A 22 6.03 6.82 -2.19
C SER A 22 6.57 5.39 -2.06
N ALA A 23 5.81 4.39 -2.52
CA ALA A 23 6.24 2.99 -2.50
C ALA A 23 7.43 2.75 -3.44
N VAL A 24 7.39 3.30 -4.67
CA VAL A 24 8.47 3.16 -5.65
C VAL A 24 9.73 3.89 -5.18
N VAL A 25 9.62 5.16 -4.82
CA VAL A 25 10.75 6.00 -4.38
C VAL A 25 11.36 5.43 -3.10
N GLY A 26 10.54 5.07 -2.11
CA GLY A 26 11.00 4.50 -0.86
C GLY A 26 11.67 3.13 -1.03
N THR A 27 11.16 2.28 -1.92
CA THR A 27 11.79 0.99 -2.27
C THR A 27 13.13 1.20 -2.99
N PHE A 28 13.21 2.16 -3.91
CA PHE A 28 14.43 2.47 -4.64
C PHE A 28 15.51 3.06 -3.74
N LEU A 29 15.14 3.98 -2.85
CA LEU A 29 16.02 4.51 -1.80
C LEU A 29 16.54 3.39 -0.89
N SER A 30 15.67 2.47 -0.47
CA SER A 30 16.05 1.30 0.36
C SER A 30 17.06 0.40 -0.36
N ALA A 31 16.89 0.17 -1.66
CA ALA A 31 17.84 -0.60 -2.46
C ALA A 31 19.19 0.14 -2.65
N TYR A 32 19.15 1.47 -2.79
CA TYR A 32 20.35 2.29 -2.97
C TYR A 32 21.15 2.47 -1.68
N ALA A 33 20.50 2.82 -0.57
CA ALA A 33 21.12 2.97 0.75
C ALA A 33 21.69 1.64 1.27
N GLY A 34 21.06 0.52 0.90
CA GLY A 34 21.55 -0.81 1.22
C GLY A 34 22.85 -1.20 0.51
N ARG A 35 23.24 -0.58 -0.62
CA ARG A 35 24.35 -1.05 -1.48
C ARG A 35 25.69 -1.28 -0.76
N HIS A 36 25.97 -0.55 0.31
CA HIS A 36 27.21 -0.68 1.09
C HIS A 36 27.04 -1.50 2.38
N SER A 37 25.84 -2.00 2.69
CA SER A 37 25.54 -2.78 3.89
C SER A 37 25.43 -4.29 3.59
N PHE A 38 25.70 -5.13 4.58
CA PHE A 38 25.62 -6.60 4.48
C PHE A 38 24.23 -7.13 4.08
N MET A 39 23.18 -6.33 4.30
CA MET A 39 21.78 -6.57 3.89
C MET A 39 21.41 -5.90 2.54
N GLY A 40 22.41 -5.45 1.80
CA GLY A 40 22.29 -4.68 0.56
C GLY A 40 22.05 -5.45 -0.73
N GLY A 41 21.66 -4.71 -1.77
CA GLY A 41 21.54 -5.23 -3.13
C GLY A 41 20.26 -6.02 -3.39
N SER A 42 20.37 -7.18 -4.06
CA SER A 42 19.21 -8.01 -4.44
C SER A 42 18.48 -8.64 -3.25
N ARG A 43 19.13 -8.76 -2.09
CA ARG A 43 18.53 -9.30 -0.85
C ARG A 43 17.47 -8.38 -0.26
N VAL A 44 17.47 -7.08 -0.60
CA VAL A 44 16.44 -6.14 -0.16
C VAL A 44 15.06 -6.55 -0.68
N PHE A 45 14.98 -7.19 -1.86
CA PHE A 45 13.72 -7.66 -2.42
C PHE A 45 13.15 -8.92 -1.75
N MET A 46 13.93 -9.59 -0.89
CA MET A 46 13.46 -10.73 -0.11
C MET A 46 12.71 -10.29 1.15
N TYR A 47 12.80 -9.02 1.56
CA TYR A 47 12.06 -8.54 2.71
C TYR A 47 10.58 -8.41 2.39
N PHE A 48 9.74 -9.01 3.24
CA PHE A 48 8.29 -8.91 3.19
C PHE A 48 7.80 -7.45 3.13
N THR A 49 8.50 -6.54 3.79
CA THR A 49 8.18 -5.11 3.80
C THR A 49 8.38 -4.44 2.43
N ILE A 50 9.35 -4.89 1.64
CA ILE A 50 9.58 -4.41 0.27
C ILE A 50 8.57 -5.06 -0.68
N GLN A 51 8.33 -6.36 -0.55
CA GLN A 51 7.35 -7.08 -1.36
C GLN A 51 5.94 -6.51 -1.19
N SER A 52 5.52 -6.23 0.05
CA SER A 52 4.21 -5.63 0.34
C SER A 52 4.07 -4.21 -0.22
N ASN A 53 5.13 -3.40 -0.20
CA ASN A 53 5.14 -2.07 -0.84
C ASN A 53 4.97 -2.16 -2.38
N ILE A 54 5.70 -3.09 -3.02
CA ILE A 54 5.58 -3.34 -4.46
C ILE A 54 4.15 -3.81 -4.80
N ALA A 55 3.60 -4.73 -4.01
CA ALA A 55 2.24 -5.22 -4.21
C ALA A 55 1.20 -4.09 -4.12
N VAL A 56 1.31 -3.22 -3.10
CA VAL A 56 0.40 -2.07 -2.94
C VAL A 56 0.56 -1.03 -4.05
N ALA A 57 1.77 -0.85 -4.58
CA ALA A 57 2.01 0.01 -5.74
C ALA A 57 1.27 -0.53 -6.98
N ILE A 58 1.37 -1.84 -7.24
CA ILE A 58 0.65 -2.50 -8.35
C ILE A 58 -0.86 -2.39 -8.17
N ILE A 59 -1.37 -2.66 -6.97
CA ILE A 59 -2.81 -2.53 -6.66
C ILE A 59 -3.29 -1.09 -6.86
N SER A 60 -2.48 -0.10 -6.49
CA SER A 60 -2.81 1.31 -6.69
C SER A 60 -2.85 1.68 -8.17
N LEU A 61 -1.87 1.21 -8.94
CA LEU A 61 -1.80 1.44 -10.39
C LEU A 61 -3.00 0.83 -11.14
N ILE A 62 -3.32 -0.44 -10.89
CA ILE A 62 -4.49 -1.10 -11.48
C ILE A 62 -5.78 -0.42 -11.02
N GLY A 63 -5.83 0.06 -9.78
CA GLY A 63 -6.94 0.85 -9.24
C GLY A 63 -7.18 2.14 -10.01
N CYS A 64 -6.12 2.85 -10.42
CA CYS A 64 -6.23 4.04 -11.27
C CYS A 64 -6.87 3.71 -12.63
N PHE A 65 -6.40 2.64 -13.29
CA PHE A 65 -6.97 2.18 -14.57
C PHE A 65 -8.45 1.79 -14.44
N LYS A 66 -8.83 1.10 -13.35
CA LYS A 66 -10.24 0.72 -13.11
C LYS A 66 -11.15 1.90 -12.84
N ILE A 67 -10.70 2.92 -12.09
CA ILE A 67 -11.47 4.16 -11.89
C ILE A 67 -11.72 4.86 -13.23
N SER A 68 -10.75 4.80 -14.15
CA SER A 68 -10.86 5.38 -15.49
C SER A 68 -11.77 4.58 -16.43
N SER A 69 -11.89 3.26 -16.22
CA SER A 69 -12.55 2.36 -17.18
C SER A 69 -14.09 2.31 -17.10
N LYS A 70 -14.75 2.97 -16.14
CA LYS A 70 -16.23 2.89 -15.89
C LYS A 70 -16.82 1.48 -15.72
N LYS A 71 -16.01 0.41 -15.86
CA LYS A 71 -16.44 -0.98 -15.69
C LYS A 71 -16.76 -1.28 -14.23
N GLU A 72 -17.71 -2.19 -14.01
CA GLU A 72 -18.09 -2.62 -12.69
C GLU A 72 -16.87 -3.18 -11.93
N ILE A 73 -16.74 -2.77 -10.68
CA ILE A 73 -15.67 -3.23 -9.81
C ILE A 73 -16.00 -4.66 -9.40
N SER A 74 -15.25 -5.63 -9.95
CA SER A 74 -15.42 -7.04 -9.60
C SER A 74 -15.21 -7.28 -8.10
N ARG A 75 -15.93 -8.25 -7.53
CA ARG A 75 -15.84 -8.61 -6.12
C ARG A 75 -14.43 -9.03 -5.71
N LEU A 76 -13.75 -9.79 -6.58
CA LEU A 76 -12.35 -10.18 -6.41
C LEU A 76 -11.42 -8.97 -6.24
N TRP A 77 -11.68 -7.88 -6.96
CA TRP A 77 -10.88 -6.66 -6.82
C TRP A 77 -11.06 -5.99 -5.45
N GLN A 78 -12.27 -6.02 -4.91
CA GLN A 78 -12.53 -5.50 -3.56
C GLN A 78 -11.78 -6.32 -2.50
N VAL A 79 -11.74 -7.65 -2.66
CA VAL A 79 -10.96 -8.54 -1.78
C VAL A 79 -9.47 -8.25 -1.90
N ILE A 80 -8.91 -8.20 -3.10
CA ILE A 80 -7.48 -7.90 -3.33
C ILE A 80 -7.11 -6.54 -2.72
N LYS A 81 -7.94 -5.51 -2.95
CA LYS A 81 -7.71 -4.18 -2.38
C LYS A 81 -7.74 -4.23 -0.85
N PHE A 82 -8.72 -4.91 -0.26
CA PHE A 82 -8.84 -5.05 1.19
C PHE A 82 -7.62 -5.76 1.80
N VAL A 83 -7.25 -6.93 1.26
CA VAL A 83 -6.08 -7.69 1.72
C VAL A 83 -4.80 -6.87 1.59
N GLY A 84 -4.61 -6.18 0.46
CA GLY A 84 -3.46 -5.30 0.26
C GLY A 84 -3.40 -4.15 1.27
N THR A 85 -4.53 -3.48 1.54
CA THR A 85 -4.61 -2.41 2.55
C THR A 85 -4.33 -2.95 3.95
N VAL A 86 -4.85 -4.11 4.32
CA VAL A 86 -4.60 -4.72 5.64
C VAL A 86 -3.12 -5.09 5.78
N ALA A 87 -2.53 -5.73 4.78
CA ALA A 87 -1.12 -6.13 4.79
C ALA A 87 -0.19 -4.92 4.96
N ILE A 88 -0.41 -3.84 4.19
CA ILE A 88 0.45 -2.66 4.28
C ILE A 88 0.25 -1.89 5.60
N THR A 89 -0.97 -1.90 6.14
CA THR A 89 -1.26 -1.33 7.46
C THR A 89 -0.52 -2.08 8.55
N LEU A 90 -0.56 -3.41 8.50
CA LEU A 90 0.19 -4.26 9.44
C LEU A 90 1.69 -3.98 9.37
N THR A 91 2.24 -3.86 8.15
CA THR A 91 3.65 -3.46 7.95
C THR A 91 3.97 -2.12 8.61
N GLY A 92 3.10 -1.11 8.46
CA GLY A 92 3.28 0.19 9.10
C GLY A 92 3.21 0.13 10.63
N ILE A 93 2.28 -0.65 11.18
CA ILE A 93 2.15 -0.87 12.63
C ILE A 93 3.41 -1.54 13.17
N VAL A 94 3.86 -2.65 12.56
CA VAL A 94 5.09 -3.34 12.98
C VAL A 94 6.28 -2.40 12.89
N PHE A 95 6.35 -1.55 11.86
CA PHE A 95 7.40 -0.56 11.78
C PHE A 95 7.36 0.45 12.94
N CYS A 96 6.22 1.09 13.19
CA CYS A 96 6.08 2.13 14.21
C CYS A 96 6.26 1.61 15.65
N PHE A 97 5.78 0.41 15.95
CA PHE A 97 5.77 -0.12 17.32
C PHE A 97 6.93 -1.07 17.63
N VAL A 98 7.57 -1.67 16.62
CA VAL A 98 8.65 -2.63 16.83
C VAL A 98 9.97 -2.11 16.28
N LEU A 99 10.04 -1.79 14.98
CA LEU A 99 11.30 -1.37 14.36
C LEU A 99 11.74 0.03 14.79
N ALA A 100 10.83 1.00 14.84
CA ALA A 100 11.19 2.38 15.17
C ALA A 100 11.74 2.56 16.59
N PRO A 101 11.16 1.92 17.63
CA PRO A 101 11.75 1.94 18.97
C PRO A 101 13.08 1.19 19.05
N THR A 102 13.23 0.10 18.30
CA THR A 102 14.46 -0.72 18.30
C THR A 102 15.64 -0.02 17.63
N LEU A 103 15.38 0.71 16.54
CA LEU A 103 16.40 1.41 15.74
C LEU A 103 16.63 2.87 16.20
N GLY A 104 15.77 3.41 17.06
CA GLY A 104 15.87 4.78 17.58
C GLY A 104 15.84 5.83 16.46
N GLN A 105 16.73 6.82 16.52
CA GLN A 105 16.78 7.91 15.52
C GLN A 105 17.10 7.41 14.10
N ALA A 106 17.83 6.30 13.96
CA ALA A 106 18.17 5.71 12.66
C ALA A 106 16.95 5.13 11.93
N ALA A 107 15.82 4.94 12.62
CA ALA A 107 14.59 4.47 12.00
C ALA A 107 13.92 5.54 11.12
N TRP A 108 14.10 6.82 11.44
CA TRP A 108 13.35 7.95 10.86
C TRP A 108 13.98 8.51 9.57
N ASN A 109 14.52 7.62 8.73
CA ASN A 109 15.04 7.99 7.43
C ASN A 109 13.91 8.17 6.40
N ALA A 110 14.14 9.01 5.39
CA ALA A 110 13.15 9.32 4.35
C ALA A 110 12.56 8.05 3.69
N GLN A 111 13.39 7.04 3.44
CA GLN A 111 12.95 5.76 2.86
C GLN A 111 11.90 5.06 3.74
N ASN A 112 12.17 4.96 5.06
CA ASN A 112 11.31 4.26 6.00
C ASN A 112 10.02 5.04 6.25
N VAL A 113 10.10 6.37 6.33
CA VAL A 113 8.90 7.21 6.48
C VAL A 113 7.99 7.07 5.26
N LEU A 114 8.54 7.08 4.05
CA LEU A 114 7.76 6.90 2.83
C LEU A 114 7.09 5.51 2.77
N THR A 115 7.85 4.44 3.00
CA THR A 115 7.36 3.05 2.85
C THR A 115 6.55 2.53 4.03
N HIS A 116 6.77 3.05 5.25
CA HIS A 116 6.20 2.48 6.47
C HIS A 116 5.29 3.44 7.24
N VAL A 117 5.19 4.70 6.82
CA VAL A 117 4.24 5.67 7.41
C VAL A 117 3.32 6.23 6.34
N VAL A 118 3.88 6.87 5.30
CA VAL A 118 3.08 7.53 4.26
C VAL A 118 2.25 6.52 3.47
N VAL A 119 2.86 5.45 2.97
CA VAL A 119 2.16 4.43 2.18
C VAL A 119 1.02 3.75 2.98
N PRO A 120 1.24 3.26 4.22
CA PRO A 120 0.17 2.68 5.03
C PRO A 120 -0.98 3.64 5.30
N ILE A 121 -0.71 4.86 5.78
CA ILE A 121 -1.74 5.85 6.12
C ILE A 121 -2.55 6.21 4.88
N THR A 122 -1.89 6.51 3.76
CA THR A 122 -2.55 6.91 2.51
C THR A 122 -3.38 5.76 1.94
N SER A 123 -2.92 4.52 2.08
CA SER A 123 -3.66 3.33 1.64
C SER A 123 -4.94 3.09 2.46
N VAL A 124 -4.90 3.34 3.76
CA VAL A 124 -6.08 3.27 4.64
C VAL A 124 -7.08 4.38 4.29
N VAL A 125 -6.60 5.60 4.07
CA VAL A 125 -7.46 6.72 3.65
C VAL A 125 -8.11 6.43 2.29
N ASP A 126 -7.36 5.96 1.30
CA ASP A 126 -7.93 5.57 -0.01
C ASP A 126 -8.92 4.40 0.11
N PHE A 127 -8.71 3.48 1.06
CA PHE A 127 -9.69 2.45 1.36
C PHE A 127 -10.99 3.07 1.84
N PHE A 128 -11.00 3.97 2.82
CA PHE A 128 -12.25 4.60 3.29
C PHE A 128 -12.92 5.50 2.25
N VAL A 129 -12.17 6.16 1.37
CA VAL A 129 -12.73 7.01 0.30
C VAL A 129 -13.44 6.20 -0.78
N VAL A 130 -12.98 4.98 -1.08
CA VAL A 130 -13.44 4.18 -2.23
C VAL A 130 -14.23 2.94 -1.82
N SER A 131 -13.95 2.37 -0.65
CA SER A 131 -14.49 1.08 -0.27
C SER A 131 -15.93 1.19 0.16
N HIS A 132 -16.76 0.40 -0.52
CA HIS A 132 -18.08 0.04 -0.05
C HIS A 132 -17.94 -1.07 0.99
N VAL A 133 -17.67 -0.69 2.24
CA VAL A 133 -17.46 -1.62 3.37
C VAL A 133 -18.61 -2.64 3.51
N GLY A 134 -19.80 -2.35 2.97
CA GLY A 134 -20.97 -3.25 2.97
C GLY A 134 -21.02 -4.36 1.90
N SER A 135 -20.07 -4.49 0.96
CA SER A 135 -20.14 -5.53 -0.09
C SER A 135 -19.36 -6.82 0.20
N LEU A 136 -18.48 -6.80 1.21
CA LEU A 136 -17.69 -7.97 1.62
C LEU A 136 -18.54 -8.88 2.51
N LYS A 137 -18.78 -10.12 2.08
CA LYS A 137 -19.49 -11.13 2.88
C LYS A 137 -18.49 -12.13 3.44
N LYS A 138 -18.84 -12.80 4.54
CA LYS A 138 -18.01 -13.86 5.17
C LYS A 138 -17.55 -14.96 4.18
N LYS A 139 -18.32 -15.20 3.11
CA LYS A 139 -17.99 -16.17 2.05
C LYS A 139 -16.77 -15.75 1.19
N ASP A 140 -16.40 -14.47 1.19
CA ASP A 140 -15.28 -13.96 0.39
C ASP A 140 -13.90 -14.31 0.98
N VAL A 141 -13.88 -14.83 2.20
CA VAL A 141 -12.66 -15.35 2.87
C VAL A 141 -12.03 -16.48 2.07
N ILE A 142 -12.82 -17.28 1.32
CA ILE A 142 -12.34 -18.39 0.49
C ILE A 142 -11.39 -17.91 -0.62
N TYR A 143 -11.49 -16.66 -1.08
CA TYR A 143 -10.58 -16.12 -2.09
C TYR A 143 -9.18 -15.77 -1.54
N VAL A 144 -9.00 -15.84 -0.22
CA VAL A 144 -7.77 -15.42 0.48
C VAL A 144 -7.01 -16.62 1.05
N ILE A 145 -7.64 -17.79 1.18
CA ILE A 145 -7.05 -19.06 1.63
C ILE A 145 -6.58 -19.85 0.41
#